data_AF-A0A9D6L7P5-F1
#
_entry.id   AF-A0A9D6L7P5-F1
#
_cell.length_a   1.000
_cell.length_b   1.000
_cell.length_c   1.000
_cell.angle_alpha   90.00
_cell.angle_beta   90.00
_cell.angle_gamma   90.00
#
_symmetry.space_group_name_H-M   'P 1'
#
loop_
_entity.id
_entity.type
_entity.pdbx_description
1 polymer ?
#
loop_
_entity_poly.entity_id
_entity_poly.type
_entity_poly.pdbx_seq_one_letter_code
_entity_poly.pdbx_strand_id
1 'polypeptide(L)'
;MRADPTRFLGEVGDDRPDASSRDFGRVSGPGGARLAEWLAEYARRPEHRGALAHWHTIPARAARHADLDPPLAPPLAEALAARGIARLYTHQAEAIASLRAGRDVVVVTGTASGKSLCYH
;
A
#
# COMPACT_ATOMS: atom_id res chain seq x y z
N MET A 1 -19.67 0.05 -41.93
CA MET A 1 -18.64 -1.01 -41.96
C MET A 1 -17.89 -0.94 -40.63
N ARG A 2 -17.94 -2.00 -39.81
CA ARG A 2 -17.37 -2.01 -38.44
C ARG A 2 -15.89 -2.39 -38.49
N ALA A 3 -15.08 -1.80 -37.60
CA ALA A 3 -13.75 -2.31 -37.27
C ALA A 3 -13.84 -3.18 -36.00
N ASP A 4 -13.08 -4.27 -35.97
CA ASP A 4 -13.09 -5.30 -34.92
C ASP A 4 -11.93 -5.04 -33.91
N PRO A 5 -12.20 -4.92 -32.60
CA PRO A 5 -11.18 -4.65 -31.59
C PRO A 5 -10.46 -5.90 -31.04
N THR A 6 -10.57 -7.07 -31.70
CA THR A 6 -10.12 -8.35 -31.13
C THR A 6 -8.88 -8.95 -31.82
N ARG A 7 -7.70 -8.33 -31.62
CA ARG A 7 -6.42 -8.99 -31.97
C ARG A 7 -5.29 -8.69 -30.97
N PHE A 8 -5.37 -9.32 -29.81
CA PHE A 8 -4.20 -9.56 -28.97
C PHE A 8 -3.43 -10.78 -29.51
N LEU A 9 -2.15 -10.59 -29.86
CA LEU A 9 -1.09 -11.60 -29.89
C LEU A 9 0.23 -10.90 -30.22
N GLY A 10 0.78 -10.23 -29.20
CA GLY A 10 2.19 -9.84 -29.16
C GLY A 10 2.87 -10.73 -28.12
N GLU A 11 3.81 -11.55 -28.56
CA GLU A 11 4.58 -12.43 -27.67
C GLU A 11 5.46 -11.56 -26.77
N VAL A 12 5.21 -11.62 -25.45
CA VAL A 12 6.09 -11.00 -24.47
C VAL A 12 7.32 -11.91 -24.33
N GLY A 13 8.45 -11.47 -24.87
CA GLY A 13 9.71 -12.17 -24.70
C GLY A 13 10.04 -12.34 -23.22
N ASP A 14 10.24 -13.58 -22.79
CA ASP A 14 10.63 -13.94 -21.42
C ASP A 14 12.12 -13.66 -21.17
N ASP A 15 12.50 -12.39 -21.29
CA ASP A 15 13.87 -11.93 -21.03
C ASP A 15 14.05 -11.62 -19.54
N ARG A 16 13.78 -12.64 -18.70
CA ARG A 16 14.08 -12.60 -17.27
C ARG A 16 15.59 -12.73 -17.10
N PRO A 17 16.30 -11.68 -16.62
CA PRO A 17 17.71 -11.83 -16.30
C PRO A 17 17.88 -12.87 -15.20
N ASP A 18 18.91 -13.72 -15.33
CA ASP A 18 19.16 -14.76 -14.34
C ASP A 18 19.44 -14.13 -12.95
N ALA A 19 18.82 -14.71 -11.93
CA ALA A 19 18.89 -14.23 -10.56
C ALA A 19 19.99 -14.94 -9.74
N SER A 20 21.03 -15.48 -10.38
CA SER A 20 21.92 -16.50 -9.80
C SER A 20 23.36 -16.03 -9.48
N SER A 21 23.61 -14.71 -9.35
CA SER A 21 24.93 -14.23 -8.86
C SER A 21 24.94 -12.94 -8.03
N ARG A 22 23.81 -12.56 -7.39
CA ARG A 22 23.80 -11.45 -6.40
C ARG A 22 23.70 -11.98 -4.98
N ASP A 23 24.86 -12.19 -4.36
CA ASP A 23 24.94 -12.32 -2.90
C ASP A 23 24.54 -10.97 -2.26
N PHE A 24 23.24 -10.84 -1.97
CA PHE A 24 22.74 -9.82 -1.07
C PHE A 24 23.15 -10.21 0.36
N GLY A 25 24.43 -9.95 0.67
CA GLY A 25 25.09 -10.36 1.90
C GLY A 25 24.20 -10.15 3.12
N ARG A 26 24.02 -11.23 3.89
CA ARG A 26 22.95 -11.41 4.88
C ARG A 26 22.99 -10.37 6.01
N VAL A 27 22.35 -9.21 5.82
CA VAL A 27 22.22 -8.15 6.84
C VAL A 27 21.33 -8.63 7.99
N SER A 28 21.95 -9.29 8.96
CA SER A 28 21.26 -9.91 10.10
C SER A 28 20.84 -8.85 11.12
N GLY A 29 19.58 -8.89 11.61
CA GLY A 29 18.96 -7.82 12.40
C GLY A 29 17.86 -8.25 13.39
N PRO A 30 17.87 -7.76 14.65
CA PRO A 30 16.65 -7.54 15.41
C PRO A 30 15.81 -6.41 14.79
N GLY A 31 14.56 -6.29 15.22
CA GLY A 31 13.58 -5.38 14.62
C GLY A 31 13.65 -3.92 15.09
N GLY A 32 12.93 -3.06 14.36
CA GLY A 32 12.53 -1.72 14.79
C GLY A 32 13.69 -0.74 14.95
N ALA A 33 14.24 -0.64 16.16
CA ALA A 33 15.32 0.28 16.52
C ALA A 33 16.54 0.10 15.60
N ARG A 34 16.94 -1.16 15.34
CA ARG A 34 18.14 -1.45 14.53
C ARG A 34 18.03 -0.94 13.09
N LEU A 35 16.84 -0.80 12.51
CA LEU A 35 16.73 -0.29 11.13
C LEU A 35 16.97 1.22 11.07
N ALA A 36 16.40 2.00 11.99
CA ALA A 36 16.64 3.44 12.06
C ALA A 36 18.11 3.75 12.40
N GLU A 37 18.68 3.00 13.35
CA GLU A 37 20.10 3.07 13.71
C GLU A 37 21.02 2.69 12.54
N TRP A 38 20.72 1.58 11.85
CA TRP A 38 21.48 1.12 10.68
C TRP A 38 21.39 2.11 9.51
N LEU A 39 20.21 2.68 9.24
CA LEU A 39 20.04 3.72 8.22
C LEU A 39 20.88 4.97 8.55
N ALA A 40 20.91 5.38 9.83
CA ALA A 40 21.74 6.49 10.30
C ALA A 40 23.24 6.16 10.32
N GLU A 41 23.64 4.90 10.55
CA GLU A 41 25.02 4.42 10.41
C GLU A 41 25.45 4.43 8.94
N TYR A 42 24.66 3.80 8.06
CA TYR A 42 24.85 3.73 6.62
C TYR A 42 25.10 5.12 6.01
N ALA A 43 24.24 6.11 6.33
CA ALA A 43 24.40 7.48 5.85
C ALA A 43 25.70 8.19 6.30
N ARG A 44 26.39 7.71 7.36
CA ARG A 44 27.63 8.29 7.89
C ARG A 44 28.90 7.60 7.41
N ARG A 45 28.81 6.47 6.71
CA ARG A 45 29.97 5.67 6.30
C ARG A 45 30.87 6.44 5.33
N PRO A 46 32.22 6.40 5.48
CA PRO A 46 33.15 7.12 4.60
C PRO A 46 32.94 6.82 3.10
N GLU A 47 32.68 5.56 2.76
CA GLU A 47 32.40 5.06 1.40
C GLU A 47 31.08 5.56 0.79
N HIS A 48 30.24 6.26 1.56
CA HIS A 48 28.96 6.84 1.11
C HIS A 48 28.95 8.38 1.14
N ARG A 49 30.08 9.01 1.49
CA ARG A 49 30.24 10.47 1.44
C ARG A 49 30.04 10.99 0.02
N GLY A 50 29.13 11.95 -0.14
CA GLY A 50 28.76 12.53 -1.44
C GLY A 50 27.80 11.69 -2.29
N ALA A 51 27.55 10.42 -1.95
CA ALA A 51 26.57 9.58 -2.65
C ALA A 51 25.12 9.87 -2.21
N LEU A 52 24.93 10.29 -0.96
CA LEU A 52 23.61 10.66 -0.42
C LEU A 52 23.31 12.16 -0.66
N ALA A 53 22.64 12.47 -1.77
CA ALA A 53 22.28 13.85 -2.13
C ALA A 53 21.10 14.43 -1.34
N HIS A 54 20.22 13.59 -0.79
CA HIS A 54 19.01 14.03 -0.07
C HIS A 54 18.59 13.03 1.02
N TRP A 55 18.09 13.56 2.13
CA TRP A 55 17.46 12.79 3.21
C TRP A 55 16.19 13.50 3.67
N HIS A 56 15.09 12.76 3.79
CA HIS A 56 13.84 13.29 4.32
C HIS A 56 13.11 12.23 5.15
N THR A 57 12.78 12.59 6.39
CA THR A 57 11.99 11.73 7.29
C THR A 57 10.54 12.19 7.27
N ILE A 58 9.66 11.36 6.72
CA ILE A 58 8.21 11.60 6.76
C ILE A 58 7.70 11.25 8.17
N PRO A 59 6.99 12.16 8.87
CA PRO A 59 6.49 11.87 10.21
C PRO A 59 5.39 10.80 10.18
N ALA A 60 5.37 9.96 11.22
CA ALA A 60 4.30 9.00 11.43
C ALA A 60 2.95 9.71 11.58
N ARG A 61 1.88 9.07 11.09
CA ARG A 61 0.51 9.61 11.14
C ARG A 61 -0.39 8.61 11.85
N ALA A 62 -1.10 9.07 12.86
CA ALA A 62 -2.07 8.25 13.57
C ALA A 62 -3.24 7.86 12.64
N ALA A 63 -3.80 6.66 12.87
CA ALA A 63 -5.02 6.22 12.22
C ALA A 63 -6.19 7.17 12.54
N ARG A 64 -7.01 7.48 11.53
CA ARG A 64 -8.29 8.18 11.72
C ARG A 64 -9.42 7.27 11.28
N HIS A 65 -10.42 7.14 12.15
CA HIS A 65 -11.58 6.29 11.95
C HIS A 65 -12.85 7.13 11.92
N ALA A 66 -13.86 6.62 11.22
CA ALA A 66 -15.20 7.17 11.22
C ALA A 66 -16.21 6.02 11.17
N ASP A 67 -17.38 6.27 11.75
CA ASP A 67 -18.48 5.32 11.80
C ASP A 67 -19.44 5.62 10.64
N LEU A 68 -20.26 4.64 10.23
CA LEU A 68 -21.18 4.77 9.09
C LEU A 68 -22.62 5.01 9.55
N ASP A 69 -23.31 5.91 8.85
CA ASP A 69 -24.75 6.08 8.93
C ASP A 69 -25.37 5.90 7.52
N PRO A 70 -26.30 4.93 7.32
CA PRO A 70 -26.63 3.84 8.25
C PRO A 70 -25.40 2.94 8.51
N PRO A 71 -25.37 2.12 9.57
CA PRO A 71 -24.27 1.19 9.81
C PRO A 71 -24.10 0.15 8.68
N LEU A 72 -23.05 -0.66 8.74
CA LEU A 72 -22.97 -1.87 7.91
C LEU A 72 -24.04 -2.88 8.34
N ALA A 73 -24.52 -3.71 7.41
CA ALA A 73 -25.39 -4.82 7.76
C ALA A 73 -24.65 -5.78 8.73
N PRO A 74 -25.31 -6.35 9.77
CA PRO A 74 -24.62 -7.12 10.80
C PRO A 74 -23.70 -8.24 10.26
N PRO A 75 -24.09 -9.06 9.26
CA PRO A 75 -23.20 -10.11 8.74
C PRO A 75 -21.89 -9.58 8.14
N LEU A 76 -21.91 -8.38 7.56
CA LEU A 76 -20.71 -7.73 7.01
C LEU A 76 -19.84 -7.15 8.13
N ALA A 77 -20.44 -6.54 9.16
CA ALA A 77 -19.71 -6.06 10.32
C ALA A 77 -19.00 -7.21 11.07
N GLU A 78 -19.69 -8.34 11.26
CA GLU A 78 -19.15 -9.56 11.87
C GLU A 78 -18.00 -10.16 11.03
N ALA A 79 -18.17 -10.26 9.71
CA ALA A 79 -17.12 -10.76 8.82
C ALA A 79 -15.86 -9.88 8.79
N LEU A 80 -16.01 -8.56 8.96
CA LEU A 80 -14.87 -7.64 9.10
C LEU A 80 -14.21 -7.75 10.47
N ALA A 81 -14.99 -7.84 11.55
CA ALA A 81 -14.48 -8.04 12.90
C ALA A 81 -13.66 -9.35 13.02
N ALA A 82 -14.16 -10.45 12.43
CA ALA A 82 -13.45 -11.73 12.35
C ALA A 82 -12.10 -11.65 11.60
N ARG A 83 -11.90 -10.62 10.76
CA ARG A 83 -10.65 -10.32 10.04
C ARG A 83 -9.79 -9.27 10.75
N GLY A 84 -10.12 -8.92 12.01
CA GLY A 84 -9.43 -7.90 12.80
C GLY A 84 -9.79 -6.45 12.45
N ILE A 85 -10.79 -6.23 11.59
CA ILE A 85 -11.22 -4.89 11.14
C ILE A 85 -12.41 -4.46 12.01
N ALA A 86 -12.12 -3.92 13.20
CA ALA A 86 -13.14 -3.45 14.14
C ALA A 86 -13.68 -2.05 13.81
N ARG A 87 -12.93 -1.22 13.08
CA ARG A 87 -13.33 0.14 12.66
C ARG A 87 -12.85 0.45 11.25
N LEU A 88 -13.66 1.18 10.51
CA LEU A 88 -13.28 1.71 9.19
C LEU A 88 -12.37 2.93 9.34
N TYR A 89 -11.45 3.11 8.40
CA TYR A 89 -10.73 4.38 8.26
C TYR A 89 -11.66 5.46 7.69
N THR A 90 -11.34 6.73 7.95
CA THR A 90 -12.16 7.88 7.46
C THR A 90 -12.43 7.81 5.95
N HIS A 91 -11.42 7.47 5.12
CA HIS A 91 -11.58 7.38 3.66
C HIS A 91 -12.43 6.18 3.20
N GLN A 92 -12.55 5.13 4.02
CA GLN A 92 -13.42 3.98 3.74
C GLN A 92 -14.87 4.34 4.04
N ALA A 93 -15.13 4.94 5.20
CA ALA A 93 -16.47 5.40 5.57
C ALA A 93 -17.01 6.45 4.60
N GLU A 94 -16.19 7.44 4.23
CA GLU A 94 -16.56 8.51 3.28
C GLU A 94 -16.86 7.97 1.86
N ALA A 95 -16.08 7.00 1.38
CA ALA A 95 -16.32 6.33 0.11
C ALA A 95 -17.64 5.54 0.14
N ILE A 96 -17.87 4.71 1.16
CA ILE A 96 -19.08 3.90 1.31
C ILE A 96 -20.34 4.79 1.43
N ALA A 97 -20.27 5.88 2.21
CA ALA A 97 -21.36 6.84 2.32
C ALA A 97 -21.66 7.54 0.98
N SER A 98 -20.63 7.84 0.19
CA SER A 98 -20.80 8.45 -1.13
C SER A 98 -21.39 7.50 -2.18
N LEU A 99 -20.94 6.24 -2.19
CA LEU A 99 -21.51 5.19 -3.05
C LEU A 99 -22.98 4.91 -2.71
N ARG A 100 -23.33 4.86 -1.41
CA ARG A 100 -24.72 4.71 -0.94
C ARG A 100 -25.62 5.87 -1.33
N ALA A 101 -25.06 7.07 -1.48
CA ALA A 101 -25.75 8.24 -1.99
C ALA A 101 -25.83 8.31 -3.53
N GLY A 102 -25.46 7.23 -4.23
CA GLY A 102 -25.54 7.15 -5.69
C GLY A 102 -24.50 8.00 -6.44
N ARG A 103 -23.38 8.35 -5.80
CA ARG A 103 -22.31 9.15 -6.41
C ARG A 103 -21.17 8.28 -6.93
N ASP A 104 -20.58 8.68 -8.05
CA ASP A 104 -19.28 8.18 -8.49
C ASP A 104 -18.17 8.62 -7.52
N VAL A 105 -17.20 7.73 -7.25
CA VAL A 105 -16.14 7.95 -6.26
C VAL A 105 -14.79 7.54 -6.82
N VAL A 106 -13.79 8.43 -6.69
CA VAL A 106 -12.38 8.13 -6.97
C VAL A 106 -11.60 8.14 -5.64
N VAL A 107 -11.09 6.98 -5.23
CA VAL A 107 -10.34 6.85 -3.96
C VAL A 107 -8.84 6.96 -4.21
N VAL A 108 -8.24 8.09 -3.87
CA VAL A 108 -6.80 8.35 -4.00
C VAL A 108 -6.11 8.21 -2.64
N THR A 109 -5.51 7.06 -2.39
CA THR A 109 -4.78 6.75 -1.16
C THR A 109 -3.51 5.94 -1.42
N GLY A 110 -2.55 5.96 -0.48
CA GLY A 110 -1.30 5.23 -0.60
C GLY A 110 -1.45 3.70 -0.62
N THR A 111 -0.38 3.00 -0.98
CA THR A 111 -0.30 1.54 -0.89
C THR A 111 -0.58 1.04 0.53
N ALA A 112 -1.13 -0.17 0.67
CA ALA A 112 -1.54 -0.79 1.95
C ALA A 112 -2.57 -0.02 2.80
N SER A 113 -3.15 1.09 2.31
CA SER A 113 -4.20 1.89 3.01
C SER A 113 -5.58 1.23 3.13
N GLY A 114 -5.74 -0.03 2.71
CA GLY A 114 -7.02 -0.73 2.75
C GLY A 114 -8.08 -0.24 1.74
N LYS A 115 -7.70 0.52 0.70
CA LYS A 115 -8.64 1.09 -0.28
C LYS A 115 -9.53 0.09 -1.01
N SER A 116 -9.11 -1.18 -1.14
CA SER A 116 -9.93 -2.21 -1.79
C SER A 116 -11.23 -2.47 -1.04
N LEU A 117 -11.25 -2.25 0.29
CA LEU A 117 -12.47 -2.36 1.11
C LEU A 117 -13.52 -1.28 0.78
N CYS A 118 -13.18 -0.23 0.03
CA CYS A 118 -14.14 0.80 -0.36
C CYS A 118 -15.12 0.32 -1.46
N TYR A 119 -14.81 -0.77 -2.16
CA TYR A 119 -15.55 -1.21 -3.36
C TYR A 119 -15.58 -2.74 -3.59
N HIS A 120 -15.09 -3.54 -2.63
CA HIS A 120 -15.20 -5.01 -2.56
C HIS A 120 -15.91 -5.40 -1.27
#